data_AF-A0A818QCW3-F1
#
_entry.id   AF-A0A818QCW3-F1
#
_cell.length_a   1.000
_cell.length_b   1.000
_cell.length_c   1.000
_cell.angle_alpha   90.00
_cell.angle_beta   90.00
_cell.angle_gamma   90.00
#
_symmetry.space_group_name_H-M   'P 1'
#
loop_
_entity.id
_entity.type
_entity.pdbx_description
1 polymer ?
#
loop_
_entity_poly.entity_id
_entity_poly.type
_entity_poly.pdbx_seq_one_letter_code
_entity_poly.pdbx_strand_id
1 'polypeptide(L)'
;MGSRKTNARGKQLQEVINEGYFNCIDDVSTTYEKNDYEVKIDWILASQPLHSLISNVETHPTIGTLSGHKPLTFDLPIGPEPKPA
;
A
#
# COMPACT_ATOMS: atom_id res chain seq x y z
N MET A 1 24.27 1.44 -10.80
CA MET A 1 22.96 1.47 -10.12
C MET A 1 23.01 0.48 -8.96
N GLY A 2 23.20 0.96 -7.73
CA GLY A 2 23.33 0.11 -6.55
C GLY A 2 21.97 -0.45 -6.15
N SER A 3 21.80 -1.77 -6.19
CA SER A 3 20.65 -2.44 -5.56
C SER A 3 20.62 -2.02 -4.09
N ARG A 4 19.59 -1.27 -3.67
CA ARG A 4 19.32 -1.03 -2.25
C ARG A 4 19.06 -2.40 -1.64
N LYS A 5 20.08 -2.98 -0.99
CA LYS A 5 19.95 -4.28 -0.31
C LYS A 5 18.73 -4.24 0.60
N THR A 6 17.81 -5.18 0.42
CA THR A 6 16.63 -5.33 1.26
C THR A 6 17.07 -5.45 2.73
N ASN A 7 16.65 -4.49 3.55
CA ASN A 7 16.93 -4.49 4.99
C ASN A 7 16.13 -5.60 5.70
N ALA A 8 16.37 -5.82 7.00
CA ALA A 8 15.68 -6.87 7.75
C ALA A 8 14.14 -6.73 7.70
N ARG A 9 13.60 -5.50 7.71
CA ARG A 9 12.16 -5.24 7.60
C ARG A 9 11.61 -5.57 6.21
N GLY A 10 12.35 -5.25 5.16
CA GLY A 10 11.98 -5.62 3.80
C GLY A 10 11.99 -7.13 3.58
N LYS A 11 12.86 -7.88 4.26
CA LYS A 11 12.83 -9.35 4.23
C LYS A 11 11.58 -9.90 4.90
N GLN A 12 11.21 -9.36 6.06
CA GLN A 12 9.97 -9.72 6.76
C GLN A 12 8.72 -9.43 5.91
N LEU A 13 8.69 -8.28 5.22
CA LEU A 13 7.61 -7.98 4.28
C LEU A 13 7.56 -8.98 3.11
N GLN A 14 8.72 -9.35 2.57
CA GLN A 14 8.79 -10.35 1.50
C GLN A 14 8.30 -11.73 1.97
N GLU A 15 8.56 -12.10 3.23
CA GLU A 15 8.01 -13.33 3.83
C GLU A 15 6.48 -13.28 3.87
N VAL A 16 5.87 -12.18 4.32
CA VAL A 16 4.40 -12.00 4.30
C VAL A 16 3.82 -12.14 2.88
N ILE A 17 4.49 -11.57 1.87
CA ILE A 17 4.08 -11.71 0.47
C ILE A 17 4.19 -13.17 0.02
N ASN A 18 5.28 -13.85 0.38
CA ASN A 18 5.49 -15.27 0.06
C ASN A 18 4.49 -16.21 0.75
N GLU A 19 3.92 -15.79 1.90
CA GLU A 19 2.83 -16.50 2.59
C GLU A 19 1.47 -16.38 1.90
N GLY A 20 1.38 -15.62 0.79
CA GLY A 20 0.19 -15.53 -0.05
C GLY A 20 -0.59 -14.22 0.09
N TYR A 21 0.00 -13.19 0.71
CA TYR A 21 -0.51 -11.83 0.65
C TYR A 21 -0.06 -11.13 -0.64
N PHE A 22 -0.95 -10.32 -1.20
CA PHE A 22 -0.71 -9.56 -2.42
C PHE A 22 -0.51 -8.09 -2.06
N ASN A 23 0.58 -7.50 -2.57
CA ASN A 23 0.71 -6.05 -2.60
C ASN A 23 -0.19 -5.50 -3.71
N CYS A 24 -1.23 -4.76 -3.32
CA CYS A 24 -2.24 -4.23 -4.22
C CYS A 24 -1.79 -2.93 -4.90
N ILE A 25 -0.70 -2.31 -4.46
CA ILE A 25 -0.18 -1.08 -5.07
C ILE A 25 0.66 -1.45 -6.29
N ASP A 26 0.16 -1.13 -7.47
CA ASP A 26 0.76 -1.44 -8.77
C ASP A 26 1.56 -0.29 -9.40
N ASP A 27 1.51 0.90 -8.79
CA ASP A 27 2.29 2.06 -9.23
C ASP A 27 3.75 2.06 -8.71
N VAL A 28 4.56 2.93 -9.31
CA VAL A 28 5.94 3.23 -8.89
C VAL A 28 6.05 4.45 -7.98
N SER A 29 4.91 4.98 -7.53
CA SER A 29 4.84 6.20 -6.74
C SER A 29 5.46 5.99 -5.36
N THR A 30 6.12 7.02 -4.84
CA THR A 30 6.52 7.05 -3.43
C THR A 30 5.32 7.38 -2.56
N THR A 31 5.25 6.77 -1.38
CA THR A 31 4.15 7.00 -0.41
C THR A 31 4.57 7.95 0.71
N TYR A 32 5.86 8.24 0.81
CA TYR A 32 6.42 9.19 1.76
C TYR A 32 7.43 10.11 1.07
N GLU A 33 7.29 11.39 1.34
CA GLU A 33 8.17 12.45 0.86
C GLU A 33 8.33 13.52 1.94
N LYS A 34 9.58 13.77 2.33
CA LYS A 34 9.90 14.87 3.24
C LYS A 34 11.30 15.39 2.95
N ASN A 35 11.39 16.68 2.64
CA ASN A 35 12.63 17.31 2.16
C ASN A 35 13.16 16.53 0.93
N ASP A 36 14.42 16.07 0.95
CA ASP A 36 15.03 15.30 -0.13
C ASP A 36 14.90 13.77 0.03
N TYR A 37 14.01 13.31 0.91
CA TYR A 37 13.81 11.88 1.18
C TYR A 37 12.47 11.40 0.63
N GLU A 38 12.55 10.57 -0.41
CA GLU A 38 11.42 9.93 -1.06
C GLU A 38 11.51 8.40 -0.94
N VAL A 39 10.44 7.76 -0.47
CA VAL A 39 10.41 6.30 -0.28
C VAL A 39 8.97 5.76 -0.33
N LYS A 40 8.85 4.48 -0.71
CA LYS A 40 7.62 3.68 -0.57
C LYS A 40 7.70 2.89 0.73
N ILE A 41 6.91 3.28 1.74
CA ILE A 41 6.88 2.66 3.07
C ILE A 41 5.46 2.29 3.53
N ASP A 42 4.44 2.68 2.79
CA ASP A 42 3.05 2.35 3.03
C ASP A 42 2.59 1.31 2.00
N TRP A 43 1.73 0.38 2.43
CA TRP A 43 1.36 -0.81 1.68
C TRP A 43 -0.14 -1.11 1.84
N ILE A 44 -0.77 -1.58 0.77
CA ILE A 44 -2.08 -2.25 0.83
C ILE A 44 -1.82 -3.74 0.59
N LEU A 45 -1.94 -4.54 1.65
CA LEU A 45 -1.76 -5.99 1.58
C LEU A 45 -3.11 -6.68 1.73
N ALA A 46 -3.39 -7.62 0.83
CA ALA A 46 -4.64 -8.37 0.84
C ALA A 46 -4.39 -9.88 0.68
N SER A 47 -5.23 -10.70 1.33
CA SER A 47 -5.32 -12.12 1.01
C SER A 47 -5.91 -12.31 -0.39
N GLN A 48 -5.68 -13.47 -1.02
CA GLN A 48 -6.16 -13.74 -2.39
C GLN A 48 -7.65 -13.41 -2.60
N PRO A 49 -8.61 -13.82 -1.72
CA PRO A 49 -10.02 -13.54 -1.96
C PRO A 49 -10.30 -12.04 -1.98
N LEU A 50 -9.70 -11.29 -1.06
CA LEU A 50 -9.87 -9.85 -0.97
C LEU A 50 -9.19 -9.11 -2.13
N HIS A 51 -8.03 -9.57 -2.57
CA HIS A 51 -7.29 -8.98 -3.70
C HIS A 51 -8.14 -8.93 -4.97
N SER A 52 -8.95 -9.97 -5.23
CA SER A 52 -9.85 -9.99 -6.40
C SER A 52 -10.98 -8.95 -6.38
N LEU A 53 -11.23 -8.34 -5.22
CA LEU A 53 -12.28 -7.35 -5.01
C LEU A 53 -11.72 -5.92 -4.94
N ILE A 54 -10.42 -5.76 -4.71
CA ILE A 54 -9.77 -4.45 -4.62
C ILE A 54 -9.60 -3.87 -6.02
N SER A 55 -9.98 -2.61 -6.19
CA SER A 55 -9.85 -1.86 -7.45
C SER A 55 -9.48 -0.40 -7.20
N ASN A 56 -9.16 0.35 -8.26
CA ASN A 56 -8.84 1.79 -8.19
C ASN A 56 -7.83 2.15 -7.10
N VAL A 57 -6.74 1.36 -7.03
CA VAL A 57 -5.67 1.61 -6.06
C VAL A 57 -4.88 2.82 -6.51
N GLU A 58 -4.78 3.84 -5.67
CA GLU A 58 -4.14 5.11 -6.03
C GLU A 58 -3.29 5.66 -4.87
N THR A 59 -2.13 6.22 -5.22
CA THR A 59 -1.33 7.06 -4.33
C THR A 59 -1.67 8.53 -4.60
N HIS A 60 -2.19 9.25 -3.62
CA HIS A 60 -2.61 10.66 -3.77
C HIS A 60 -1.45 11.61 -3.42
N PRO A 61 -0.80 12.25 -4.42
CA PRO A 61 0.42 13.02 -4.18
C PRO A 61 0.20 14.36 -3.46
N THR A 62 -1.02 14.91 -3.49
CA THR A 62 -1.31 16.31 -3.11
C THR A 62 -2.31 16.48 -1.97
N ILE A 63 -2.92 15.40 -1.48
CA ILE A 63 -3.95 15.48 -0.43
C ILE A 63 -3.30 15.28 0.95
N GLY A 64 -3.38 16.30 1.81
CA GLY A 64 -3.19 16.13 3.26
C GLY A 64 -1.78 15.78 3.74
N THR A 65 -0.74 16.08 2.96
CA THR A 65 0.67 15.80 3.28
C THR A 65 1.22 16.70 4.40
N LEU A 66 0.62 16.69 5.59
CA LEU A 66 1.11 17.41 6.77
C LEU A 66 2.31 16.70 7.42
N SER A 67 2.43 15.38 7.24
CA SER A 67 3.49 14.55 7.83
C SER A 67 4.53 14.02 6.83
N GLY A 68 4.32 14.29 5.54
CA GLY A 68 5.08 13.72 4.42
C GLY A 68 4.50 12.41 3.86
N HIS A 69 3.54 11.78 4.53
CA HIS A 69 2.83 10.62 3.97
C HIS A 69 1.77 11.05 2.95
N LYS A 70 1.72 10.33 1.83
CA LYS A 70 0.72 10.43 0.76
C LYS A 70 -0.38 9.40 1.03
N PRO A 71 -1.67 9.79 1.03
CA PRO A 71 -2.77 8.85 1.22
C PRO A 71 -2.77 7.76 0.13
N LEU A 72 -3.04 6.53 0.54
CA LEU A 72 -3.35 5.41 -0.34
C LEU A 72 -4.85 5.15 -0.28
N THR A 73 -5.50 5.08 -1.44
CA THR A 73 -6.92 4.75 -1.54
C THR A 73 -7.11 3.50 -2.38
N PHE A 74 -8.23 2.83 -2.16
CA PHE A 74 -8.71 1.72 -2.97
C PHE A 74 -10.22 1.62 -2.81
N ASP A 75 -10.87 1.08 -3.83
CA ASP A 75 -12.27 0.73 -3.80
C ASP A 75 -12.42 -0.74 -3.42
N LEU A 76 -13.39 -1.00 -2.55
CA LEU A 76 -13.82 -2.33 -2.18
C LEU A 76 -15.35 -2.40 -2.35
N PRO A 77 -15.90 -3.34 -3.13
CA PRO A 77 -17.33 -3.51 -3.34
C PRO A 77 -17.97 -4.20 -2.14
N ILE A 78 -17.85 -3.58 -0.96
CA ILE A 78 -18.65 -3.95 0.20
C ILE A 78 -20.04 -3.35 0.01
N GLY A 79 -21.06 -4.22 -0.01
CA GLY A 79 -22.45 -3.76 0.06
C GLY A 79 -22.68 -2.93 1.34
N PRO A 80 -23.82 -2.23 1.45
CA PRO A 80 -24.13 -1.48 2.65
C PRO A 80 -24.00 -2.38 3.87
N GLU A 81 -23.31 -1.90 4.91
CA GLU A 81 -23.20 -2.60 6.18
C GLU A 81 -24.62 -2.92 6.68
N PRO A 82 -24.94 -4.19 6.97
CA PRO A 82 -26.26 -4.52 7.47
C PRO A 82 -26.50 -3.73 8.75
N LYS A 83 -27.63 -3.00 8.80
CA LYS A 83 -28.02 -2.29 10.02
C LYS A 83 -28.07 -3.31 11.17
N PRO A 84 -27.43 -3.03 12.32
CA PRO A 84 -27.63 -3.83 13.52
C PRO A 84 -29.12 -3.94 13.82
N ALA A 85 -29.59 -5.13 14.15
CA ALA A 85 -30.97 -5.40 14.52
C ALA A 85 -31.38 -4.68 15.82
#